data_AF-A0A2I0B0I4-F1
#
_entry.id   AF-A0A2I0B0I4-F1
#
_cell.length_a   1.000
_cell.length_b   1.000
_cell.length_c   1.000
_cell.angle_alpha   90.00
_cell.angle_beta   90.00
_cell.angle_gamma   90.00
#
_symmetry.space_group_name_H-M   'P 1'
#
loop_
_entity.id
_entity.type
_entity.pdbx_description
1 polymer ?
#
loop_
_entity_poly.entity_id
_entity_poly.type
_entity_poly.pdbx_seq_one_letter_code
_entity_poly.pdbx_strand_id
1 'polypeptide(L)'
;MGGKNSTDTGRRSVSRNSSFNDWSNSQGQPWVSPIHSQSYSSLSQNYDTPVEAYPPPASFSSPCAHPPEGYYPKASNYSQPSQPYFSLSSSNATHQRPRLDRRYSKIADNYRSLDEVTEALAQAGLESSNLIVGVDFTKSNEWTGKQSFNHRSLHHLGDTPNPYELAISIIGSTLSKFDEDNLIPCFGFGDASTHDQDIFSFYPDERPCNGFGEALSKYREIVPHLRLAGPTSFAPMIEMAMTIVENSGGQYHVLLIIADGQVTRSVDTELGQWSSQERKTVDAIVKASDFPLSIVLVGVGDGPWDMMMEFDDNIPARSFDNFQFVNFTKIMSKNANQTRKETEFALAALMEIPSQYKATLELGILGQRTAKSPERVPLPPPVRSYSISSAGYRNITSTTFQRAALSPPVSNAPLSTAPPDSANNSSIENQVCPICLTHPKDMAFGCGHQTCCDCGPNLQTCPICRSEIHTRIKLY
;
A
#
# COMPACT_ATOMS: atom_id res chain seq x y z
N MET A 1 15.76 -73.62 -1.87
CA MET A 1 15.25 -72.32 -2.37
C MET A 1 14.84 -71.53 -1.13
N GLY A 2 15.66 -70.67 -0.51
CA GLY A 2 16.09 -69.34 -0.95
C GLY A 2 14.93 -68.34 -0.79
N GLY A 3 14.93 -67.27 0.01
CA GLY A 3 15.87 -66.66 0.97
C GLY A 3 15.25 -65.34 1.48
N LYS A 4 15.82 -64.69 2.50
CA LYS A 4 15.92 -63.21 2.67
C LYS A 4 16.75 -62.87 3.92
N ASN A 5 17.76 -62.02 3.70
CA ASN A 5 18.74 -61.49 4.65
C ASN A 5 18.24 -60.23 5.37
N SER A 6 18.77 -60.00 6.59
CA SER A 6 18.90 -58.68 7.20
C SER A 6 20.26 -58.60 7.92
N THR A 7 21.04 -57.56 7.63
CA THR A 7 22.27 -57.10 8.31
C THR A 7 21.98 -55.64 8.72
N ASP A 8 22.50 -55.04 9.79
CA ASP A 8 23.87 -55.03 10.29
C ASP A 8 23.92 -54.51 11.75
N THR A 9 25.10 -54.58 12.33
CA THR A 9 25.50 -54.67 13.73
C THR A 9 26.05 -53.36 14.31
N GLY A 10 25.81 -53.15 15.61
CA GLY A 10 26.39 -52.05 16.39
C GLY A 10 27.81 -52.34 16.88
N ARG A 11 28.64 -51.29 16.96
CA ARG A 11 30.03 -51.33 17.47
C ARG A 11 30.17 -50.71 18.87
N ARG A 12 31.02 -51.36 19.66
CA ARG A 12 31.46 -51.04 21.04
C ARG A 12 32.58 -49.99 21.08
N SER A 13 32.66 -49.33 22.24
CA SER A 13 33.72 -48.49 22.83
C SER A 13 35.07 -49.20 23.07
N VAL A 14 36.19 -48.45 23.07
CA VAL A 14 37.23 -48.34 24.14
C VAL A 14 38.02 -47.02 23.98
N SER A 15 38.49 -46.50 25.12
CA SER A 15 39.04 -45.21 25.54
C SER A 15 40.46 -44.78 25.09
N ARG A 16 40.78 -43.49 25.31
CA ARG A 16 42.03 -43.04 25.97
C ARG A 16 41.91 -41.63 26.61
N ASN A 17 42.47 -41.53 27.82
CA ASN A 17 42.54 -40.41 28.77
C ASN A 17 43.61 -39.35 28.44
N SER A 18 43.43 -38.12 28.94
CA SER A 18 44.33 -37.38 29.88
C SER A 18 43.86 -35.90 29.94
N SER A 19 43.34 -35.31 31.02
CA SER A 19 43.81 -35.09 32.41
C SER A 19 44.62 -33.79 32.63
N PHE A 20 44.07 -32.95 33.51
CA PHE A 20 44.66 -31.94 34.42
C PHE A 20 44.94 -30.48 33.98
N ASN A 21 44.11 -29.59 34.57
CA ASN A 21 44.42 -28.24 35.05
C ASN A 21 45.41 -28.30 36.24
N ASP A 22 46.34 -27.33 36.36
CA ASP A 22 46.23 -26.20 37.31
C ASP A 22 47.49 -25.30 37.32
N TRP A 23 47.27 -24.06 37.79
CA TRP A 23 48.19 -23.11 38.46
C TRP A 23 48.66 -21.77 37.79
N SER A 24 48.01 -20.69 38.28
CA SER A 24 48.46 -19.33 38.69
C SER A 24 49.15 -18.27 37.79
N ASN A 25 48.53 -17.07 37.86
CA ASN A 25 49.04 -15.69 38.04
C ASN A 25 50.16 -15.14 37.14
N SER A 26 49.86 -14.07 36.40
CA SER A 26 50.18 -12.69 36.85
C SER A 26 49.51 -11.59 35.99
N GLN A 27 48.93 -10.62 36.72
CA GLN A 27 48.78 -9.17 36.53
C GLN A 27 48.79 -8.50 35.13
N GLY A 28 47.81 -7.58 34.94
CA GLY A 28 47.86 -6.48 33.97
C GLY A 28 46.50 -5.81 33.76
N GLN A 29 46.21 -4.75 34.54
CA GLN A 29 44.96 -3.98 34.60
C GLN A 29 44.67 -3.10 33.35
N PRO A 30 43.42 -2.58 33.20
CA PRO A 30 42.90 -1.96 31.98
C PRO A 30 43.05 -0.42 31.95
N TRP A 31 43.01 0.13 30.74
CA TRP A 31 43.08 1.58 30.47
C TRP A 31 41.73 2.27 30.74
N VAL A 32 41.77 3.28 31.61
CA VAL A 32 40.69 4.22 31.93
C VAL A 32 41.04 5.58 31.33
N SER A 33 40.06 6.23 30.70
CA SER A 33 40.14 7.61 30.20
C SER A 33 40.06 8.64 31.35
N PRO A 34 40.79 9.77 31.31
CA PRO A 34 40.55 10.87 32.23
C PRO A 34 39.79 12.04 31.58
N ILE A 35 38.80 12.50 32.34
CA ILE A 35 38.18 13.83 32.27
C ILE A 35 39.19 14.85 32.82
N HIS A 36 39.34 16.02 32.17
CA HIS A 36 39.97 17.18 32.80
C HIS A 36 39.16 18.45 32.54
N SER A 37 38.59 18.97 33.63
CA SER A 37 38.13 20.35 33.81
C SER A 37 39.32 21.29 34.01
N GLN A 38 39.33 22.47 33.39
CA GLN A 38 39.97 23.68 33.93
C GLN A 38 39.21 24.94 33.48
N SER A 39 38.90 25.79 34.46
CA SER A 39 38.43 27.17 34.35
C SER A 39 39.57 28.09 34.80
N TYR A 40 39.80 29.23 34.11
CA TYR A 40 40.30 30.51 34.68
C TYR A 40 40.19 31.65 33.63
N SER A 41 39.27 32.58 33.91
CA SER A 41 39.36 34.05 33.92
C SER A 41 40.09 34.88 32.84
N SER A 42 39.27 35.68 32.14
CA SER A 42 39.34 37.14 31.86
C SER A 42 40.63 37.82 31.34
N LEU A 43 40.51 38.46 30.17
CA LEU A 43 41.00 39.84 29.93
C LEU A 43 40.29 40.46 28.71
N SER A 44 39.68 41.61 28.95
CA SER A 44 39.00 42.53 28.04
C SER A 44 39.98 43.43 27.29
N GLN A 45 39.69 43.80 26.02
CA GLN A 45 39.96 45.14 25.49
C GLN A 45 39.18 45.42 24.18
N ASN A 46 38.49 46.56 24.19
CA ASN A 46 37.74 47.21 23.10
C ASN A 46 38.65 47.61 21.92
N TYR A 47 38.08 47.81 20.73
CA TYR A 47 38.08 49.11 20.01
C TYR A 47 37.21 49.07 18.73
N ASP A 48 36.22 49.97 18.72
CA ASP A 48 35.68 50.84 17.66
C ASP A 48 35.17 50.35 16.28
N THR A 49 33.97 50.85 16.00
CA THR A 49 33.25 50.93 14.71
C THR A 49 33.77 52.09 13.85
N PRO A 50 33.35 52.17 12.57
CA PRO A 50 32.31 53.16 12.26
C PRO A 50 31.20 52.67 11.32
N VAL A 51 30.07 53.36 11.48
CA VAL A 51 28.75 53.21 10.89
C VAL A 51 28.66 53.97 9.56
N GLU A 52 27.98 53.40 8.55
CA GLU A 52 27.36 54.19 7.49
C GLU A 52 25.91 53.73 7.28
N ALA A 53 24.99 54.68 7.33
CA ALA A 53 23.55 54.50 7.49
C ALA A 53 22.80 54.62 6.15
N TYR A 54 21.76 53.81 5.96
CA TYR A 54 20.67 54.07 5.02
C TYR A 54 19.30 53.80 5.69
N PRO A 55 18.24 54.54 5.32
CA PRO A 55 17.03 54.73 6.12
C PRO A 55 15.96 53.63 5.91
N PRO A 56 15.06 53.40 6.88
CA PRO A 56 13.98 52.42 6.73
C PRO A 56 12.73 53.04 6.07
N PRO A 57 11.98 52.30 5.24
CA PRO A 57 10.64 52.71 4.85
C PRO A 57 9.58 52.26 5.88
N ALA A 58 8.56 53.09 5.99
CA ALA A 58 7.56 53.22 7.04
C ALA A 58 6.67 51.99 7.29
N SER A 59 6.40 51.74 8.57
CA SER A 59 5.30 50.94 9.08
C SER A 59 3.98 51.73 9.04
N PHE A 60 3.01 51.25 8.26
CA PHE A 60 1.61 51.67 8.40
C PHE A 60 0.91 50.75 9.38
N SER A 61 0.63 51.26 10.58
CA SER A 61 -0.32 50.68 11.52
C SER A 61 -1.45 51.67 11.74
N SER A 62 -2.69 51.22 11.52
CA SER A 62 -3.87 51.85 12.10
C SER A 62 -4.98 50.81 12.31
N PRO A 63 -5.84 51.01 13.34
CA PRO A 63 -6.53 49.95 14.05
C PRO A 63 -8.02 49.90 13.70
N CYS A 64 -8.61 48.70 13.57
CA CYS A 64 -10.06 48.56 13.52
C CYS A 64 -10.62 48.32 14.92
N ALA A 65 -11.39 49.30 15.37
CA ALA A 65 -12.13 49.36 16.62
C ALA A 65 -13.39 48.47 16.60
N HIS A 66 -13.73 47.93 17.77
CA HIS A 66 -15.02 47.34 18.09
C HIS A 66 -16.18 48.37 18.04
N PRO A 67 -17.42 47.93 17.79
CA PRO A 67 -18.60 48.59 18.31
C PRO A 67 -19.36 47.74 19.37
N PRO A 68 -20.16 48.38 20.24
CA PRO A 68 -20.59 47.86 21.54
C PRO A 68 -21.97 47.16 21.55
N GLU A 69 -22.23 46.45 22.65
CA GLU A 69 -23.50 45.86 23.06
C GLU A 69 -24.66 46.87 23.19
N GLY A 70 -25.90 46.40 22.93
CA GLY A 70 -27.10 47.06 23.44
C GLY A 70 -28.45 46.50 22.95
N TYR A 71 -29.14 45.83 23.87
CA TYR A 71 -30.61 45.71 24.02
C TYR A 71 -31.43 44.60 23.32
N TYR A 72 -31.98 43.71 24.14
CA TYR A 72 -33.08 42.75 23.87
C TYR A 72 -34.45 43.47 23.73
N PRO A 73 -35.45 42.82 23.10
CA PRO A 73 -36.54 42.27 23.93
C PRO A 73 -37.05 40.87 23.50
N LYS A 74 -37.76 40.23 24.42
CA LYS A 74 -38.25 38.85 24.40
C LYS A 74 -39.72 38.73 23.98
N ALA A 75 -40.04 37.53 23.48
CA ALA A 75 -41.30 36.75 23.56
C ALA A 75 -42.43 37.00 22.54
N SER A 76 -42.91 35.91 21.91
CA SER A 76 -44.32 35.44 21.98
C SER A 76 -44.52 34.07 21.33
N ASN A 77 -45.08 33.12 22.10
CA ASN A 77 -45.70 31.87 21.66
C ASN A 77 -47.02 32.16 20.92
N TYR A 78 -47.27 31.52 19.77
CA TYR A 78 -48.63 31.24 19.28
C TYR A 78 -48.69 29.94 18.47
N SER A 79 -49.80 29.23 18.67
CA SER A 79 -50.14 27.87 18.23
C SER A 79 -50.81 27.83 16.84
N GLN A 80 -50.56 26.75 16.09
CA GLN A 80 -51.31 26.03 15.02
C GLN A 80 -52.45 26.70 14.20
N PRO A 81 -52.64 26.26 12.93
CA PRO A 81 -53.76 25.34 12.68
C PRO A 81 -53.48 24.20 11.68
N SER A 82 -54.34 23.17 11.77
CA SER A 82 -54.38 21.90 11.06
C SER A 82 -55.22 21.89 9.76
N GLN A 83 -54.71 21.17 8.73
CA GLN A 83 -55.40 20.35 7.68
C GLN A 83 -56.30 21.07 6.63
N PRO A 84 -56.33 20.65 5.33
CA PRO A 84 -56.94 19.38 4.93
C PRO A 84 -56.25 18.56 3.81
N TYR A 85 -56.54 17.26 3.86
CA TYR A 85 -56.33 16.22 2.84
C TYR A 85 -56.73 16.63 1.41
N PHE A 86 -55.86 16.30 0.45
CA PHE A 86 -56.26 15.91 -0.90
C PHE A 86 -55.52 14.62 -1.30
N SER A 87 -56.31 13.58 -1.49
CA SER A 87 -55.91 12.27 -2.02
C SER A 87 -55.77 12.34 -3.54
N LEU A 88 -54.56 12.11 -4.04
CA LEU A 88 -54.31 11.77 -5.44
C LEU A 88 -53.46 10.51 -5.49
N SER A 89 -54.14 9.42 -5.81
CA SER A 89 -53.58 8.14 -6.23
C SER A 89 -52.67 8.32 -7.44
N SER A 90 -51.38 8.04 -7.29
CA SER A 90 -50.49 7.71 -8.40
C SER A 90 -49.46 6.70 -7.95
N SER A 91 -49.65 5.49 -8.45
CA SER A 91 -48.72 4.38 -8.45
C SER A 91 -47.39 4.79 -9.06
N ASN A 92 -46.39 5.05 -8.23
CA ASN A 92 -45.00 5.01 -8.63
C ASN A 92 -44.26 4.17 -7.59
N ALA A 93 -43.96 2.94 -7.98
CA ALA A 93 -43.08 2.05 -7.24
C ALA A 93 -41.69 2.69 -7.19
N THR A 94 -41.43 3.49 -6.16
CA THR A 94 -40.07 3.82 -5.77
C THR A 94 -39.45 2.53 -5.23
N HIS A 95 -38.59 1.89 -6.01
CA HIS A 95 -37.60 0.97 -5.46
C HIS A 95 -36.70 1.77 -4.51
N GLN A 96 -37.14 1.95 -3.27
CA GLN A 96 -36.27 2.35 -2.18
C GLN A 96 -35.28 1.21 -2.03
N ARG A 97 -33.99 1.47 -2.27
CA ARG A 97 -32.93 0.55 -1.84
C ARG A 97 -33.19 0.21 -0.37
N PRO A 98 -33.16 -1.07 0.03
CA PRO A 98 -33.35 -1.43 1.43
C PRO A 98 -32.41 -0.57 2.27
N ARG A 99 -32.97 0.11 3.28
CA ARG A 99 -32.14 0.79 4.28
C ARG A 99 -31.25 -0.29 4.89
N LEU A 100 -29.92 -0.07 4.83
CA LEU A 100 -28.92 -0.89 5.49
C LEU A 100 -29.45 -1.31 6.87
N ASP A 101 -29.48 -2.62 7.12
CA ASP A 101 -29.59 -3.07 8.50
C ASP A 101 -28.39 -2.46 9.24
N ARG A 102 -28.68 -1.76 10.35
CA ARG A 102 -27.67 -1.08 11.16
C ARG A 102 -26.59 -2.05 11.66
N ARG A 103 -26.84 -3.36 11.60
CA ARG A 103 -25.88 -4.43 11.91
C ARG A 103 -24.74 -4.56 10.90
N TYR A 104 -24.90 -4.11 9.65
CA TYR A 104 -23.89 -4.23 8.58
C TYR A 104 -23.32 -2.88 8.14
N SER A 105 -23.65 -1.78 8.82
CA SER A 105 -23.03 -0.48 8.51
C SER A 105 -21.58 -0.37 9.02
N LYS A 106 -21.34 -1.02 10.18
CA LYS A 106 -20.04 -1.16 10.83
C LYS A 106 -20.02 -2.49 11.55
N ILE A 107 -19.07 -3.36 11.23
CA ILE A 107 -18.90 -4.65 11.91
C ILE A 107 -17.97 -4.43 13.12
N ALA A 108 -18.21 -5.18 14.20
CA ALA A 108 -17.43 -5.07 15.43
C ALA A 108 -16.52 -6.29 15.61
N ASP A 109 -15.41 -6.08 16.32
CA ASP A 109 -14.49 -7.15 16.71
C ASP A 109 -15.15 -8.12 17.70
N ASN A 110 -15.68 -9.22 17.19
CA ASN A 110 -16.48 -10.16 17.98
C ASN A 110 -15.76 -11.46 18.35
N TYR A 111 -14.55 -11.70 17.81
CA TYR A 111 -13.83 -12.97 17.95
C TYR A 111 -12.55 -12.83 18.76
N ARG A 112 -12.23 -13.87 19.54
CA ARG A 112 -11.04 -13.91 20.42
C ARG A 112 -10.00 -14.93 19.98
N SER A 113 -10.35 -15.80 19.03
CA SER A 113 -9.46 -16.85 18.52
C SER A 113 -9.79 -17.21 17.07
N LEU A 114 -8.81 -17.81 16.37
CA LEU A 114 -9.02 -18.34 15.02
C LEU A 114 -10.05 -19.47 14.98
N ASP A 115 -10.16 -20.26 16.05
CA ASP A 115 -11.14 -21.35 16.13
C ASP A 115 -12.57 -20.80 16.17
N GLU A 116 -12.81 -19.72 16.94
CA GLU A 116 -14.13 -19.05 16.96
C GLU A 116 -14.50 -18.46 15.60
N VAL A 117 -13.53 -17.88 14.88
CA VAL A 117 -13.74 -17.38 13.51
C VAL A 117 -14.07 -18.54 12.57
N THR A 118 -13.28 -19.62 12.62
CA THR A 118 -13.45 -20.82 11.78
C THR A 118 -14.82 -21.42 12.00
N GLU A 119 -15.23 -21.56 13.27
CA GLU A 119 -16.55 -22.06 13.64
C GLU A 119 -17.66 -21.11 13.16
N ALA A 120 -17.48 -19.80 13.27
CA ALA A 120 -18.46 -18.84 12.77
C ALA A 120 -18.61 -18.85 11.24
N LEU A 121 -17.52 -19.05 10.49
CA LEU A 121 -17.54 -19.24 9.04
C LEU A 121 -18.28 -20.52 8.67
N ALA A 122 -17.95 -21.63 9.33
CA ALA A 122 -18.59 -22.92 9.12
C ALA A 122 -20.10 -22.86 9.46
N GLN A 123 -20.47 -22.22 10.57
CA GLN A 123 -21.88 -22.01 10.96
C GLN A 123 -22.63 -21.08 10.00
N ALA A 124 -21.93 -20.15 9.35
CA ALA A 124 -22.53 -19.31 8.31
C ALA A 124 -22.79 -20.09 7.00
N GLY A 125 -22.20 -21.27 6.85
CA GLY A 125 -22.28 -22.08 5.63
C GLY A 125 -21.15 -21.78 4.64
N LEU A 126 -20.09 -21.07 5.06
CA LEU A 126 -18.91 -20.90 4.21
C LEU A 126 -18.06 -22.18 4.28
N GLU A 127 -18.26 -23.07 3.30
CA GLU A 127 -17.49 -24.31 3.16
C GLU A 127 -16.12 -24.05 2.51
N SER A 128 -16.06 -23.07 1.62
CA SER A 128 -14.86 -22.63 0.90
C SER A 128 -14.99 -21.16 0.50
N SER A 129 -13.86 -20.48 0.32
CA SER A 129 -13.73 -19.13 -0.21
C SER A 129 -12.67 -19.11 -1.31
N ASN A 130 -12.67 -18.06 -2.13
CA ASN A 130 -11.61 -17.84 -3.12
C ASN A 130 -10.79 -16.61 -2.73
N LEU A 131 -9.46 -16.74 -2.77
CA LEU A 131 -8.56 -15.65 -2.39
C LEU A 131 -8.00 -14.93 -3.63
N ILE A 132 -7.93 -13.60 -3.56
CA ILE A 132 -7.27 -12.75 -4.56
C ILE A 132 -6.19 -11.94 -3.85
N VAL A 133 -5.00 -11.81 -4.43
CA VAL A 133 -3.90 -11.02 -3.86
C VAL A 133 -3.52 -9.86 -4.76
N GLY A 134 -3.53 -8.65 -4.21
CA GLY A 134 -3.00 -7.44 -4.83
C GLY A 134 -1.81 -6.90 -4.04
N VAL A 135 -0.69 -6.65 -4.73
CA VAL A 135 0.54 -6.11 -4.13
C VAL A 135 0.80 -4.71 -4.65
N ASP A 136 0.93 -3.76 -3.73
CA ASP A 136 1.33 -2.39 -4.00
C ASP A 136 2.83 -2.34 -4.37
N PHE A 137 3.15 -1.79 -5.53
CA PHE A 137 4.51 -1.55 -6.04
C PHE A 137 4.76 -0.06 -6.32
N THR A 138 4.13 0.81 -5.55
CA THR A 138 4.36 2.26 -5.60
C THR A 138 5.69 2.64 -4.95
N LYS A 139 6.20 3.81 -5.33
CA LYS A 139 7.50 4.32 -4.93
C LYS A 139 7.57 4.66 -3.44
N SER A 140 6.45 4.89 -2.78
CA SER A 140 6.43 5.21 -1.34
C SER A 140 7.06 4.12 -0.47
N ASN A 141 7.01 2.87 -0.94
CA ASN A 141 7.71 1.75 -0.36
C ASN A 141 9.23 1.95 -0.22
N GLU A 142 9.86 2.90 -0.91
CA GLU A 142 11.28 3.24 -0.73
C GLU A 142 11.55 3.95 0.61
N TRP A 143 10.58 4.70 1.16
CA TRP A 143 10.76 5.52 2.37
C TRP A 143 9.84 5.13 3.53
N THR A 144 8.73 4.42 3.30
CA THR A 144 7.82 3.97 4.36
C THR A 144 8.34 2.80 5.20
N GLY A 145 9.57 2.35 4.97
CA GLY A 145 10.32 1.45 5.86
C GLY A 145 11.34 2.16 6.75
N LYS A 146 11.29 3.49 6.86
CA LYS A 146 12.25 4.30 7.61
C LYS A 146 12.39 3.85 9.06
N GLN A 147 11.27 3.66 9.76
CA GLN A 147 11.24 3.27 11.17
C GLN A 147 11.07 1.75 11.33
N SER A 148 10.14 1.16 10.59
CA SER A 148 9.73 -0.23 10.72
C SER A 148 10.68 -1.23 10.05
N PHE A 149 11.51 -0.79 9.11
CA PHE A 149 12.37 -1.67 8.32
C PHE A 149 13.80 -1.15 8.13
N ASN A 150 14.32 -0.44 9.14
CA ASN A 150 15.72 0.00 9.22
C ASN A 150 16.17 0.83 8.01
N HIS A 151 15.37 1.82 7.60
CA HIS A 151 15.67 2.68 6.44
C HIS A 151 15.80 1.94 5.10
N ARG A 152 15.27 0.72 5.00
CA ARG A 152 15.23 -0.03 3.74
C ARG A 152 13.86 0.10 3.10
N SER A 153 13.85 -0.05 1.77
CA SER A 153 12.61 -0.22 1.05
C SER A 153 11.84 -1.43 1.58
N LEU A 154 10.52 -1.32 1.68
CA LEU A 154 9.64 -2.42 2.08
C LEU A 154 9.67 -3.59 1.07
N HIS A 155 10.14 -3.37 -0.16
CA HIS A 155 10.40 -4.42 -1.16
C HIS A 155 11.86 -4.91 -1.20
N HIS A 156 12.73 -4.45 -0.30
CA HIS A 156 14.12 -4.88 -0.29
C HIS A 156 14.20 -6.41 -0.10
N LEU A 157 14.80 -7.10 -1.06
CA LEU A 157 15.03 -8.54 -0.99
C LEU A 157 16.38 -8.82 -0.32
N GLY A 158 16.37 -9.71 0.68
CA GLY A 158 17.58 -10.17 1.36
C GLY A 158 17.38 -11.54 2.02
N ASP A 159 18.25 -11.86 2.97
CA ASP A 159 18.19 -13.11 3.75
C ASP A 159 17.01 -13.11 4.72
N THR A 160 16.65 -11.93 5.25
CA THR A 160 15.47 -11.75 6.09
C THR A 160 14.29 -11.33 5.23
N PRO A 161 13.12 -11.98 5.35
CA PRO A 161 11.92 -11.59 4.63
C PRO A 161 11.54 -10.13 4.93
N ASN A 162 11.18 -9.38 3.89
CA ASN A 162 10.60 -8.05 4.06
C ASN A 162 9.12 -8.11 4.50
N PRO A 163 8.50 -6.98 4.88
CA PRO A 163 7.13 -6.97 5.38
C PRO A 163 6.08 -7.56 4.41
N TYR A 164 6.25 -7.38 3.10
CA TYR A 164 5.37 -8.01 2.11
C TYR A 164 5.53 -9.53 2.10
N GLU A 165 6.77 -10.03 2.12
CA GLU A 165 7.05 -11.47 2.16
C GLU A 165 6.49 -12.13 3.43
N LEU A 166 6.62 -11.45 4.58
CA LEU A 166 6.05 -11.93 5.84
C LEU A 166 4.52 -11.95 5.79
N ALA A 167 3.90 -10.88 5.29
CA ALA A 167 2.45 -10.82 5.13
C ALA A 167 1.93 -11.95 4.23
N ILE A 168 2.48 -12.12 3.02
CA ILE A 168 2.12 -13.20 2.09
C ILE A 168 2.28 -14.58 2.76
N SER A 169 3.38 -14.78 3.49
CA SER A 169 3.66 -16.07 4.16
C SER A 169 2.67 -16.39 5.28
N ILE A 170 2.35 -15.42 6.14
CA ILE A 170 1.48 -15.63 7.30
C ILE A 170 0.01 -15.73 6.85
N ILE A 171 -0.41 -14.91 5.88
CA ILE A 171 -1.74 -15.06 5.27
C ILE A 171 -1.85 -16.44 4.63
N GLY A 172 -0.82 -16.88 3.92
CA GLY A 172 -0.82 -18.19 3.29
C GLY A 172 -0.89 -19.35 4.26
N SER A 173 -0.28 -19.27 5.44
CA SER A 173 -0.37 -20.34 6.44
C SER A 173 -1.72 -20.37 7.16
N THR A 174 -2.48 -19.28 7.13
CA THR A 174 -3.72 -19.10 7.90
C THR A 174 -4.96 -19.20 7.04
N LEU A 175 -4.99 -18.52 5.89
CA LEU A 175 -6.14 -18.45 4.98
C LEU A 175 -6.20 -19.57 3.95
N SER A 176 -5.09 -20.23 3.62
CA SER A 176 -5.09 -21.34 2.64
C SER A 176 -6.01 -22.51 3.02
N LYS A 177 -6.35 -22.66 4.30
CA LYS A 177 -7.31 -23.68 4.76
C LYS A 177 -8.74 -23.40 4.31
N PHE A 178 -9.03 -22.16 3.94
CA PHE A 178 -10.35 -21.71 3.50
C PHE A 178 -10.40 -21.49 1.99
N ASP A 179 -9.31 -21.71 1.26
CA ASP A 179 -9.25 -21.57 -0.19
C ASP A 179 -9.66 -22.89 -0.85
N GLU A 180 -10.61 -22.85 -1.80
CA GLU A 180 -11.24 -24.06 -2.35
C GLU A 180 -10.28 -24.91 -3.19
N ASP A 181 -9.50 -24.27 -4.05
CA ASP A 181 -8.72 -24.91 -5.11
C ASP A 181 -7.21 -24.64 -4.99
N ASN A 182 -6.80 -23.82 -4.01
CA ASN A 182 -5.42 -23.37 -3.83
C ASN A 182 -4.90 -22.58 -5.04
N LEU A 183 -5.80 -22.00 -5.87
CA LEU A 183 -5.46 -21.17 -7.02
C LEU A 183 -5.69 -19.70 -6.67
N ILE A 184 -4.60 -18.95 -6.59
CA ILE A 184 -4.61 -17.58 -6.09
C ILE A 184 -4.27 -16.61 -7.23
N PRO A 185 -5.25 -15.91 -7.82
CA PRO A 185 -4.99 -14.78 -8.69
C PRO A 185 -4.13 -13.72 -7.98
N CYS A 186 -2.94 -13.46 -8.51
CA CYS A 186 -1.98 -12.53 -7.93
C CYS A 186 -1.65 -11.40 -8.91
N PHE A 187 -1.76 -10.16 -8.43
CA PHE A 187 -1.60 -8.96 -9.23
C PHE A 187 -0.70 -7.93 -8.55
N GLY A 188 -0.07 -7.08 -9.35
CA GLY A 188 0.66 -5.90 -8.90
C GLY A 188 0.06 -4.61 -9.45
N PHE A 189 0.23 -3.50 -8.74
CA PHE A 189 -0.20 -2.16 -9.18
C PHE A 189 0.75 -1.07 -8.68
N GLY A 190 0.72 0.10 -9.30
CA GLY A 190 1.49 1.27 -8.85
C GLY A 190 2.95 1.34 -9.33
N ASP A 191 3.41 0.34 -10.06
CA ASP A 191 4.69 0.40 -10.76
C ASP A 191 4.59 1.31 -12.00
N ALA A 192 5.71 1.59 -12.64
CA ALA A 192 5.75 2.50 -13.78
C ALA A 192 5.07 1.97 -15.06
N SER A 193 4.66 0.70 -15.11
CA SER A 193 3.82 0.18 -16.18
C SER A 193 2.34 0.43 -15.94
N THR A 194 1.91 0.53 -14.68
CA THR A 194 0.49 0.59 -14.28
C THR A 194 0.02 1.93 -13.72
N HIS A 195 0.91 2.66 -13.04
CA HIS A 195 0.58 3.89 -12.30
C HIS A 195 -0.69 3.68 -11.43
N ASP A 196 -1.60 4.66 -11.38
CA ASP A 196 -2.89 4.59 -10.68
C ASP A 196 -4.07 4.16 -11.59
N GLN A 197 -3.79 3.67 -12.80
CA GLN A 197 -4.81 3.35 -13.80
C GLN A 197 -4.99 1.84 -14.00
N ASP A 198 -3.90 1.07 -13.96
CA ASP A 198 -3.88 -0.34 -14.32
C ASP A 198 -3.35 -1.25 -13.22
N ILE A 199 -3.41 -2.55 -13.48
CA ILE A 199 -2.77 -3.62 -12.71
C ILE A 199 -2.03 -4.55 -13.70
N PHE A 200 -1.07 -5.33 -13.23
CA PHE A 200 -0.47 -6.42 -14.00
C PHE A 200 -0.67 -7.76 -13.30
N SER A 201 -0.87 -8.82 -14.07
CA SER A 201 -0.87 -10.20 -13.55
C SER A 201 0.55 -10.68 -13.28
N PHE A 202 0.73 -11.49 -12.24
CA PHE A 202 2.03 -12.10 -11.93
C PHE A 202 2.51 -13.05 -13.05
N TYR A 203 1.59 -13.60 -13.85
CA TYR A 203 1.90 -14.48 -14.97
C TYR A 203 1.37 -13.92 -16.32
N PRO A 204 2.14 -14.05 -17.42
CA PRO A 204 1.73 -13.51 -18.73
C PRO A 204 0.47 -14.14 -19.33
N ASP A 205 0.18 -15.39 -18.98
CA ASP A 205 -1.01 -16.14 -19.40
C ASP A 205 -2.18 -15.97 -18.41
N GLU A 206 -2.07 -15.02 -17.48
CA GLU A 206 -3.07 -14.70 -16.45
C GLU A 206 -3.41 -15.88 -15.52
N ARG A 207 -2.59 -16.94 -15.52
CA ARG A 207 -2.84 -18.08 -14.65
C ARG A 207 -2.71 -17.69 -13.17
N PRO A 208 -3.57 -18.22 -12.28
CA PRO A 208 -3.39 -18.11 -10.85
C PRO A 208 -2.07 -18.76 -10.37
N CYS A 209 -1.59 -18.31 -9.21
CA CYS A 209 -0.53 -18.99 -8.46
C CYS A 209 -1.09 -20.24 -7.77
N ASN A 210 -0.36 -21.35 -7.81
CA ASN A 210 -0.64 -22.55 -7.04
C ASN A 210 -0.19 -22.36 -5.58
N GLY A 211 -1.07 -21.76 -4.80
CA GLY A 211 -0.88 -21.44 -3.40
C GLY A 211 0.08 -20.29 -3.13
N PHE A 212 0.13 -19.87 -1.86
CA PHE A 212 0.94 -18.74 -1.42
C PHE A 212 2.44 -18.99 -1.54
N GLY A 213 2.89 -20.25 -1.57
CA GLY A 213 4.29 -20.60 -1.84
C GLY A 213 4.74 -20.17 -3.24
N GLU A 214 3.89 -20.38 -4.25
CA GLU A 214 4.16 -19.88 -5.60
C GLU A 214 4.01 -18.36 -5.67
N ALA A 215 2.99 -17.79 -5.02
CA ALA A 215 2.81 -16.34 -4.97
C ALA A 215 4.04 -15.60 -4.39
N LEU A 216 4.60 -16.10 -3.28
CA LEU A 216 5.81 -15.58 -2.66
C LEU A 216 7.03 -15.72 -3.57
N SER A 217 7.19 -16.89 -4.19
CA SER A 217 8.30 -17.14 -5.12
C SER A 217 8.24 -16.20 -6.31
N LYS A 218 7.05 -16.00 -6.87
CA LYS A 218 6.83 -15.12 -8.03
C LYS A 218 6.97 -13.64 -7.68
N TYR A 219 6.54 -13.22 -6.49
CA TYR A 219 6.81 -11.89 -5.95
C TYR A 219 8.32 -11.60 -5.93
N ARG A 220 9.14 -12.51 -5.38
CA ARG A 220 10.61 -12.36 -5.33
C ARG A 220 11.25 -12.31 -6.73
N GLU A 221 10.66 -12.99 -7.71
CA GLU A 221 11.13 -12.97 -9.11
C GLU A 221 10.82 -11.63 -9.80
N ILE A 222 9.64 -11.06 -9.57
CA ILE A 222 9.17 -9.86 -10.27
C ILE A 222 9.81 -8.59 -9.69
N VAL A 223 9.89 -8.46 -8.36
CA VAL A 223 10.34 -7.25 -7.65
C VAL A 223 11.61 -6.61 -8.23
N PRO A 224 12.71 -7.35 -8.51
CA PRO A 224 13.94 -6.77 -9.04
C PRO A 224 13.81 -6.11 -10.42
N HIS A 225 12.76 -6.44 -11.17
CA HIS A 225 12.50 -5.97 -12.52
C HIS A 225 11.53 -4.78 -12.55
N LEU A 226 10.88 -4.46 -11.43
CA LEU A 226 9.92 -3.38 -11.34
C LEU A 226 10.61 -2.02 -11.21
N ARG A 227 9.99 -1.00 -11.79
CA ARG A 227 10.30 0.40 -11.48
C ARG A 227 9.14 0.95 -10.66
N LEU A 228 9.35 1.09 -9.35
CA LEU A 228 8.32 1.62 -8.45
C LEU A 228 7.93 3.05 -8.87
N ALA A 229 6.63 3.36 -8.87
CA ALA A 229 6.11 4.64 -9.36
C ALA A 229 4.91 5.15 -8.55
N GLY A 230 3.85 5.59 -9.21
CA GLY A 230 2.65 6.15 -8.62
C GLY A 230 1.87 6.95 -9.68
N PRO A 231 0.79 7.66 -9.32
CA PRO A 231 0.17 7.77 -8.00
C PRO A 231 -0.35 6.43 -7.45
N THR A 232 -0.83 6.43 -6.21
CA THR A 232 -1.38 5.27 -5.51
C THR A 232 -2.90 5.35 -5.48
N SER A 233 -3.58 4.35 -6.03
CA SER A 233 -5.04 4.16 -5.99
C SER A 233 -5.34 2.67 -5.89
N PHE A 234 -6.29 2.26 -5.06
CA PHE A 234 -6.71 0.85 -4.98
C PHE A 234 -7.84 0.52 -5.95
N ALA A 235 -8.42 1.53 -6.61
CA ALA A 235 -9.53 1.33 -7.54
C ALA A 235 -9.21 0.28 -8.63
N PRO A 236 -8.03 0.29 -9.29
CA PRO A 236 -7.70 -0.72 -10.29
C PRO A 236 -7.74 -2.16 -9.75
N MET A 237 -7.25 -2.36 -8.52
CA MET A 237 -7.21 -3.67 -7.90
C MET A 237 -8.61 -4.15 -7.46
N ILE A 238 -9.40 -3.25 -6.88
CA ILE A 238 -10.78 -3.55 -6.47
C ILE A 238 -11.66 -3.83 -7.69
N GLU A 239 -11.49 -3.09 -8.79
CA GLU A 239 -12.18 -3.32 -10.06
C GLU A 239 -11.82 -4.66 -10.70
N MET A 240 -10.56 -5.08 -10.58
CA MET A 240 -10.15 -6.42 -11.02
C MET A 240 -10.84 -7.49 -10.17
N ALA A 241 -10.87 -7.34 -8.84
CA ALA A 241 -11.55 -8.30 -7.98
C ALA A 241 -13.05 -8.41 -8.29
N MET A 242 -13.74 -7.30 -8.55
CA MET A 242 -15.14 -7.32 -9.04
C MET A 242 -15.27 -8.11 -10.35
N THR A 243 -14.30 -7.99 -11.26
CA THR A 243 -14.29 -8.72 -12.53
C THR A 243 -14.13 -10.23 -12.31
N ILE A 244 -13.23 -10.64 -11.41
CA ILE A 244 -13.03 -12.05 -11.04
C ILE A 244 -14.30 -12.63 -10.42
N VAL A 245 -14.92 -11.90 -9.48
CA VAL A 245 -16.18 -12.33 -8.83
C VAL A 245 -17.30 -12.52 -9.86
N GLU A 246 -17.48 -11.58 -10.79
CA GLU A 246 -18.49 -11.70 -11.85
C GLU A 246 -18.22 -12.92 -12.77
N ASN A 247 -16.96 -13.13 -13.15
CA ASN A 247 -16.53 -14.23 -14.01
C ASN A 247 -16.75 -15.61 -13.35
N SER A 248 -16.53 -15.70 -12.04
CA SER A 248 -16.80 -16.90 -11.23
C SER A 248 -18.29 -17.26 -11.12
N GLY A 249 -19.20 -16.38 -11.59
CA GLY A 249 -20.64 -16.55 -11.42
C GLY A 249 -21.17 -16.02 -10.10
N GLY A 250 -20.45 -15.09 -9.45
CA GLY A 250 -20.83 -14.53 -8.16
C GLY A 250 -20.44 -15.42 -6.98
N GLN A 251 -19.35 -16.20 -7.08
CA GLN A 251 -18.80 -16.89 -5.91
C GLN A 251 -18.19 -15.89 -4.94
N TYR A 252 -18.17 -16.25 -3.66
CA TYR A 252 -17.58 -15.41 -2.62
C TYR A 252 -16.07 -15.33 -2.75
N HIS A 253 -15.52 -14.11 -2.71
CA HIS A 253 -14.08 -13.87 -2.76
C HIS A 253 -13.63 -12.96 -1.62
N VAL A 254 -12.39 -13.15 -1.18
CA VAL A 254 -11.68 -12.22 -0.29
C VAL A 254 -10.49 -11.65 -1.07
N LEU A 255 -10.51 -10.34 -1.30
CA LEU A 255 -9.39 -9.58 -1.85
C LEU A 255 -8.46 -9.14 -0.73
N LEU A 256 -7.21 -9.58 -0.79
CA LEU A 256 -6.11 -9.19 0.09
C LEU A 256 -5.26 -8.15 -0.63
N ILE A 257 -5.30 -6.90 -0.17
CA ILE A 257 -4.42 -5.84 -0.65
C ILE A 257 -3.30 -5.67 0.37
N ILE A 258 -2.05 -5.86 -0.04
CA ILE A 258 -0.87 -5.58 0.80
C ILE A 258 -0.29 -4.26 0.32
N ALA A 259 -0.25 -3.25 1.19
CA ALA A 259 0.15 -1.89 0.83
C ALA A 259 0.75 -1.11 1.99
N ASP A 260 1.45 -0.02 1.68
CA ASP A 260 2.07 0.87 2.67
C ASP A 260 1.16 2.02 3.16
N GLY A 261 -0.09 2.04 2.66
CA GLY A 261 -1.14 2.97 3.07
C GLY A 261 -1.06 4.36 2.45
N GLN A 262 -0.12 4.63 1.54
CA GLN A 262 0.09 5.96 0.95
C GLN A 262 -0.78 6.23 -0.29
N VAL A 263 -2.12 6.20 -0.15
CA VAL A 263 -3.01 6.67 -1.22
C VAL A 263 -2.71 8.15 -1.51
N THR A 264 -2.49 8.49 -2.79
CA THR A 264 -1.94 9.80 -3.15
C THR A 264 -2.92 10.92 -2.83
N ARG A 265 -2.49 11.89 -2.02
CA ARG A 265 -3.17 13.17 -1.81
C ARG A 265 -2.63 14.22 -2.76
N SER A 266 -3.51 14.97 -3.43
CA SER A 266 -3.05 16.12 -4.24
C SER A 266 -2.62 17.26 -3.31
N VAL A 267 -1.56 17.98 -3.67
CA VAL A 267 -1.14 19.22 -2.98
C VAL A 267 -2.18 20.34 -3.11
N ASP A 268 -3.06 20.26 -4.11
CA ASP A 268 -4.15 21.21 -4.34
C ASP A 268 -5.44 20.81 -3.60
N THR A 269 -5.41 19.73 -2.80
CA THR A 269 -6.58 19.29 -2.03
C THR A 269 -6.72 20.19 -0.80
N GLU A 270 -7.76 21.01 -0.76
CA GLU A 270 -8.11 21.79 0.44
C GLU A 270 -8.28 20.87 1.66
N LEU A 271 -7.95 21.37 2.85
CA LEU A 271 -8.16 20.66 4.12
C LEU A 271 -9.61 20.15 4.21
N GLY A 272 -9.78 18.82 4.20
CA GLY A 272 -11.08 18.15 4.30
C GLY A 272 -11.68 17.69 2.97
N GLN A 273 -11.06 17.96 1.82
CA GLN A 273 -11.46 17.38 0.53
C GLN A 273 -10.63 16.14 0.20
N TRP A 274 -11.18 15.27 -0.65
CA TRP A 274 -10.54 14.04 -1.09
C TRP A 274 -9.87 14.25 -2.44
N SER A 275 -8.68 13.66 -2.63
CA SER A 275 -7.97 13.60 -3.90
C SER A 275 -8.74 12.77 -4.94
N SER A 276 -8.33 12.86 -6.20
CA SER A 276 -8.90 12.01 -7.25
C SER A 276 -8.70 10.52 -6.98
N GLN A 277 -7.56 10.14 -6.40
CA GLN A 277 -7.22 8.74 -6.09
C GLN A 277 -8.02 8.24 -4.88
N GLU A 278 -8.18 9.06 -3.85
CA GLU A 278 -9.02 8.76 -2.69
C GLU A 278 -10.48 8.57 -3.12
N ARG A 279 -11.03 9.49 -3.93
CA ARG A 279 -12.40 9.39 -4.44
C ARG A 279 -12.61 8.13 -5.28
N LYS A 280 -11.72 7.87 -6.25
CA LYS A 280 -11.80 6.64 -7.07
C LYS A 280 -11.75 5.37 -6.21
N THR A 281 -10.89 5.35 -5.20
CA THR A 281 -10.76 4.20 -4.29
C THR A 281 -12.05 3.96 -3.54
N VAL A 282 -12.66 4.99 -2.97
CA VAL A 282 -13.93 4.83 -2.23
C VAL A 282 -15.09 4.52 -3.16
N ASP A 283 -15.17 5.14 -4.34
CA ASP A 283 -16.18 4.80 -5.33
C ASP A 283 -16.08 3.30 -5.72
N ALA A 284 -14.86 2.78 -5.84
CA ALA A 284 -14.62 1.35 -6.08
C ALA A 284 -15.03 0.48 -4.89
N ILE A 285 -14.75 0.87 -3.64
CA ILE A 285 -15.21 0.15 -2.43
C ILE A 285 -16.74 0.10 -2.36
N VAL A 286 -17.40 1.24 -2.57
CA VAL A 286 -18.86 1.34 -2.61
C VAL A 286 -19.42 0.45 -3.71
N LYS A 287 -18.85 0.48 -4.91
CA LYS A 287 -19.29 -0.39 -6.01
C LYS A 287 -19.06 -1.87 -5.70
N ALA A 288 -17.94 -2.21 -5.07
CA ALA A 288 -17.62 -3.57 -4.68
C ALA A 288 -18.61 -4.16 -3.66
N SER A 289 -19.28 -3.32 -2.86
CA SER A 289 -20.31 -3.79 -1.91
C SER A 289 -21.58 -4.32 -2.58
N ASP A 290 -21.74 -4.14 -3.89
CA ASP A 290 -22.80 -4.79 -4.69
C ASP A 290 -22.41 -6.23 -5.12
N PHE A 291 -21.21 -6.70 -4.79
CA PHE A 291 -20.67 -8.03 -5.12
C PHE A 291 -20.44 -8.85 -3.85
N PRO A 292 -20.43 -10.20 -3.93
CA PRO A 292 -20.02 -11.07 -2.83
C PRO A 292 -18.50 -11.03 -2.64
N LEU A 293 -17.97 -9.85 -2.28
CA LEU A 293 -16.56 -9.52 -2.20
C LEU A 293 -16.26 -8.83 -0.87
N SER A 294 -15.35 -9.42 -0.11
CA SER A 294 -14.71 -8.81 1.05
C SER A 294 -13.32 -8.29 0.69
N ILE A 295 -12.93 -7.14 1.24
CA ILE A 295 -11.63 -6.52 1.02
C ILE A 295 -10.90 -6.45 2.36
N VAL A 296 -9.70 -7.00 2.42
CA VAL A 296 -8.81 -6.91 3.59
C VAL A 296 -7.55 -6.18 3.17
N LEU A 297 -7.34 -4.98 3.71
CA LEU A 297 -6.13 -4.20 3.50
C LEU A 297 -5.11 -4.48 4.62
N VAL A 298 -3.99 -5.08 4.24
CA VAL A 298 -2.86 -5.38 5.11
C VAL A 298 -1.82 -4.28 5.02
N GLY A 299 -1.79 -3.41 6.03
CA GLY A 299 -0.90 -2.27 6.12
C GLY A 299 0.50 -2.63 6.60
N VAL A 300 1.49 -2.54 5.70
CA VAL A 300 2.91 -2.74 5.99
C VAL A 300 3.68 -1.42 6.01
N GLY A 301 4.80 -1.35 6.74
CA GLY A 301 5.55 -0.10 6.86
C GLY A 301 5.02 0.87 7.91
N ASP A 302 5.48 2.11 7.82
CA ASP A 302 5.35 3.15 8.85
C ASP A 302 3.97 3.82 8.89
N GLY A 303 3.17 3.74 7.83
CA GLY A 303 1.97 4.56 7.64
C GLY A 303 2.31 6.00 7.19
N PRO A 304 1.45 7.00 7.48
CA PRO A 304 0.30 6.99 8.41
C PRO A 304 -0.89 6.14 7.92
N TRP A 305 -1.78 5.77 8.86
CA TRP A 305 -2.89 4.84 8.62
C TRP A 305 -4.28 5.49 8.78
N ASP A 306 -4.36 6.80 9.02
CA ASP A 306 -5.61 7.49 9.34
C ASP A 306 -6.69 7.31 8.26
N MET A 307 -6.30 7.40 6.99
CA MET A 307 -7.22 7.21 5.87
C MET A 307 -7.73 5.76 5.79
N MET A 308 -6.88 4.79 6.09
CA MET A 308 -7.26 3.37 6.02
C MET A 308 -8.26 3.03 7.13
N MET A 309 -8.11 3.65 8.31
CA MET A 309 -9.11 3.58 9.38
C MET A 309 -10.42 4.30 9.02
N GLU A 310 -10.35 5.36 8.21
CA GLU A 310 -11.56 6.05 7.72
C GLU A 310 -12.35 5.17 6.72
N PHE A 311 -11.66 4.42 5.85
CA PHE A 311 -12.30 3.48 4.92
C PHE A 311 -12.96 2.28 5.61
N ASP A 312 -12.37 1.81 6.70
CA ASP A 312 -12.90 0.75 7.57
C ASP A 312 -14.31 1.10 8.08
N ASP A 313 -14.45 2.25 8.72
CA ASP A 313 -15.62 2.58 9.54
C ASP A 313 -16.63 3.55 8.90
N ASN A 314 -16.20 4.38 7.95
CA ASN A 314 -16.91 5.62 7.60
C ASN A 314 -17.21 5.77 6.10
N ILE A 315 -17.57 4.69 5.41
CA ILE A 315 -18.10 4.75 4.04
C ILE A 315 -19.63 4.56 4.06
N PRO A 316 -20.45 5.63 4.10
CA PRO A 316 -21.89 5.52 4.32
C PRO A 316 -22.69 4.97 3.13
N ALA A 317 -22.13 4.99 1.92
CA ALA A 317 -22.85 4.63 0.69
C ALA A 317 -22.79 3.13 0.33
N ARG A 318 -22.00 2.33 1.05
CA ARG A 318 -21.82 0.88 0.79
C ARG A 318 -23.05 0.07 1.20
N SER A 319 -23.34 -1.02 0.48
CA SER A 319 -24.47 -1.93 0.70
C SER A 319 -24.28 -2.86 1.90
N PHE A 320 -23.03 -3.08 2.33
CA PHE A 320 -22.62 -3.63 3.62
C PHE A 320 -21.16 -3.24 3.87
N ASP A 321 -20.71 -3.35 5.11
CA ASP A 321 -19.31 -3.16 5.47
C ASP A 321 -18.45 -4.26 4.84
N ASN A 322 -17.75 -3.94 3.75
CA ASN A 322 -16.99 -4.90 2.94
C ASN A 322 -15.48 -4.65 2.96
N PHE A 323 -14.98 -3.82 3.88
CA PHE A 323 -13.59 -3.39 3.93
C PHE A 323 -13.06 -3.47 5.35
N GLN A 324 -12.01 -4.26 5.56
CA GLN A 324 -11.27 -4.40 6.81
C GLN A 324 -9.84 -3.85 6.65
N PHE A 325 -9.40 -2.97 7.55
CA PHE A 325 -8.00 -2.57 7.66
C PHE A 325 -7.25 -3.34 8.78
N VAL A 326 -6.05 -3.85 8.48
CA VAL A 326 -5.18 -4.51 9.45
C VAL A 326 -3.78 -3.89 9.44
N ASN A 327 -3.39 -3.28 10.56
CA ASN A 327 -2.04 -2.74 10.72
C ASN A 327 -1.03 -3.84 11.06
N PHE A 328 -0.48 -4.48 10.02
CA PHE A 328 0.46 -5.59 10.14
C PHE A 328 1.71 -5.19 10.92
N THR A 329 2.30 -4.04 10.59
CA THR A 329 3.51 -3.53 11.26
C THR A 329 3.32 -3.41 12.76
N LYS A 330 2.19 -2.84 13.20
CA LYS A 330 1.86 -2.65 14.62
C LYS A 330 1.69 -3.97 15.37
N ILE A 331 1.12 -5.00 14.73
CA ILE A 331 1.00 -6.32 15.33
C ILE A 331 2.37 -6.97 15.44
N MET A 332 3.17 -6.91 14.37
CA MET A 332 4.49 -7.53 14.31
C MET A 332 5.53 -6.85 15.21
N SER A 333 5.33 -5.57 15.56
CA SER A 333 6.20 -4.84 16.47
C SER A 333 5.95 -5.12 17.95
N LYS A 334 4.87 -5.83 18.32
CA LYS A 334 4.55 -6.14 19.72
C LYS A 334 5.66 -6.94 20.39
N ASN A 335 5.82 -6.76 21.70
CA ASN A 335 6.71 -7.61 22.49
C ASN A 335 6.02 -8.94 22.85
N ALA A 336 5.94 -9.83 21.87
CA ALA A 336 5.34 -11.16 21.97
C ALA A 336 6.14 -12.17 21.15
N ASN A 337 5.94 -13.47 21.40
CA ASN A 337 6.53 -14.50 20.55
C ASN A 337 5.92 -14.47 19.13
N GLN A 338 6.65 -15.03 18.17
CA GLN A 338 6.30 -14.97 16.75
C GLN A 338 4.93 -15.61 16.47
N THR A 339 4.69 -16.82 16.97
CA THR A 339 3.42 -17.55 16.78
C THR A 339 2.21 -16.75 17.25
N ARG A 340 2.32 -16.04 18.39
CA ARG A 340 1.23 -15.21 18.91
C ARG A 340 0.97 -14.00 18.03
N LYS A 341 2.01 -13.37 17.47
CA LYS A 341 1.85 -12.25 16.51
C LYS A 341 1.16 -12.71 15.24
N GLU A 342 1.56 -13.86 14.72
CA GLU A 342 0.97 -14.47 13.52
C GLU A 342 -0.50 -14.81 13.73
N THR A 343 -0.82 -15.40 14.88
CA THR A 343 -2.21 -15.72 15.26
C THR A 343 -3.04 -14.45 15.43
N GLU A 344 -2.48 -13.41 16.06
CA GLU A 344 -3.16 -12.13 16.24
C GLU A 344 -3.43 -11.44 14.90
N PHE A 345 -2.45 -11.45 13.99
CA PHE A 345 -2.61 -10.90 12.65
C PHE A 345 -3.66 -11.66 11.84
N ALA A 346 -3.63 -12.99 11.86
CA ALA A 346 -4.62 -13.81 11.18
C ALA A 346 -6.04 -13.57 11.71
N LEU A 347 -6.17 -13.45 13.05
CA LEU A 347 -7.45 -13.13 13.68
C LEU A 347 -7.95 -11.74 13.25
N ALA A 348 -7.06 -10.74 13.22
CA ALA A 348 -7.42 -9.39 12.78
C ALA A 348 -7.85 -9.36 11.30
N ALA A 349 -7.17 -10.11 10.42
CA ALA A 349 -7.52 -10.19 9.00
C ALA A 349 -8.86 -10.89 8.73
N LEU A 350 -9.29 -11.77 9.65
CA LEU A 350 -10.52 -12.53 9.50
C LEU A 350 -11.69 -11.99 10.31
N MET A 351 -11.50 -10.92 11.10
CA MET A 351 -12.43 -10.48 12.13
C MET A 351 -13.84 -10.21 11.58
N GLU A 352 -13.93 -9.62 10.39
CA GLU A 352 -15.20 -9.24 9.78
C GLU A 352 -15.75 -10.26 8.78
N ILE A 353 -14.90 -11.14 8.23
CA ILE A 353 -15.24 -12.07 7.15
C ILE A 353 -16.52 -12.88 7.44
N PRO A 354 -16.77 -13.43 8.65
CA PRO A 354 -18.01 -14.17 8.91
C PRO A 354 -19.27 -13.31 8.81
N SER A 355 -19.20 -12.05 9.24
CA SER A 355 -20.34 -11.13 9.19
C SER A 355 -20.54 -10.61 7.76
N GLN A 356 -19.45 -10.34 7.05
CA GLN A 356 -19.45 -9.93 5.65
C GLN A 356 -20.07 -11.01 4.76
N TYR A 357 -19.64 -12.26 4.91
CA TYR A 357 -20.22 -13.39 4.18
C TYR A 357 -21.73 -13.53 4.43
N LYS A 358 -22.18 -13.44 5.69
CA LYS A 358 -23.61 -13.44 6.03
C LYS A 358 -24.37 -12.29 5.36
N ALA A 359 -23.78 -11.10 5.31
CA ALA A 359 -24.38 -9.96 4.61
C ALA A 359 -24.60 -10.27 3.12
N THR A 360 -23.65 -10.95 2.45
CA THR A 360 -23.81 -11.34 1.04
C THR A 360 -24.98 -12.30 0.81
N LEU A 361 -25.23 -13.22 1.76
CA LEU A 361 -26.38 -14.13 1.75
C LEU A 361 -27.69 -13.35 1.96
N GLU A 362 -27.74 -12.48 2.97
CA GLU A 362 -28.94 -11.71 3.32
C GLU A 362 -29.33 -10.68 2.24
N LEU A 363 -28.34 -10.10 1.57
CA LEU A 363 -28.55 -9.21 0.41
C LEU A 363 -28.92 -9.97 -0.87
N GLY A 364 -28.79 -11.30 -0.87
CA GLY A 364 -29.10 -12.15 -2.02
C GLY A 364 -28.15 -11.93 -3.21
N ILE A 365 -26.92 -11.48 -2.97
CA ILE A 365 -25.91 -11.20 -4.02
C ILE A 365 -24.97 -12.39 -4.26
N LEU A 366 -24.93 -13.37 -3.35
CA LEU A 366 -24.12 -14.58 -3.51
C LEU A 366 -24.69 -15.48 -4.62
N GLY A 367 -23.82 -15.98 -5.50
CA GLY A 367 -24.16 -16.87 -6.62
C GLY A 367 -24.90 -16.18 -7.77
N GLN A 368 -24.88 -14.84 -7.81
CA GLN A 368 -25.54 -14.05 -8.85
C GLN A 368 -24.55 -13.19 -9.62
N ARG A 369 -24.79 -13.09 -10.94
CA ARG A 369 -24.11 -12.15 -11.81
C ARG A 369 -24.83 -10.81 -11.79
N THR A 370 -24.09 -9.74 -11.52
CA THR A 370 -24.66 -8.39 -11.40
C THR A 370 -24.76 -7.69 -12.75
N ALA A 371 -23.98 -8.12 -13.75
CA ALA A 371 -23.72 -7.41 -15.01
C ALA A 371 -23.24 -5.96 -14.82
N LYS A 372 -22.73 -5.61 -13.64
CA LYS A 372 -22.20 -4.28 -13.29
C LYS A 372 -20.67 -4.24 -13.27
N SER A 373 -20.02 -5.36 -13.56
CA SER A 373 -18.56 -5.50 -13.57
C SER A 373 -17.91 -4.49 -14.53
N PRO A 374 -16.76 -3.90 -14.16
CA PRO A 374 -15.97 -3.07 -15.08
C PRO A 374 -15.33 -3.84 -16.24
N GLU A 375 -15.35 -5.18 -16.24
CA GLU A 375 -14.68 -6.04 -17.24
C GLU A 375 -13.18 -5.70 -17.40
N ARG A 376 -12.49 -5.50 -16.28
CA ARG A 376 -11.08 -5.10 -16.27
C ARG A 376 -10.18 -6.25 -16.74
N VAL A 377 -9.19 -5.92 -17.57
CA VAL A 377 -8.17 -6.86 -18.07
C VAL A 377 -6.81 -6.47 -17.51
N PRO A 378 -6.01 -7.40 -16.96
CA PRO A 378 -4.71 -7.09 -16.41
C PRO A 378 -3.67 -6.93 -17.51
N LEU A 379 -2.64 -6.10 -17.27
CA LEU A 379 -1.45 -6.08 -18.10
C LEU A 379 -0.60 -7.34 -17.85
N PRO A 380 0.24 -7.76 -18.82
CA PRO A 380 1.25 -8.78 -18.56
C PRO A 380 2.32 -8.25 -17.56
N PRO A 381 3.03 -9.13 -16.84
CA PRO A 381 4.06 -8.70 -15.89
C PRO A 381 5.18 -7.95 -16.62
N PRO A 382 5.68 -6.81 -16.09
CA PRO A 382 6.67 -5.96 -16.77
C PRO A 382 8.11 -6.51 -16.66
N VAL A 383 8.31 -7.82 -16.86
CA VAL A 383 9.62 -8.49 -16.79
C VAL A 383 10.23 -8.57 -18.19
N ARG A 384 11.44 -8.03 -18.37
CA ARG A 384 12.13 -7.84 -19.67
C ARG A 384 12.59 -9.12 -20.39
N SER A 385 12.17 -10.32 -20.00
CA SER A 385 12.62 -11.55 -20.66
C SER A 385 11.57 -12.66 -20.62
N TYR A 386 10.51 -12.51 -21.40
CA TYR A 386 9.84 -13.68 -21.95
C TYR A 386 10.23 -13.78 -23.42
N SER A 387 11.14 -14.71 -23.72
CA SER A 387 11.32 -15.19 -25.09
C SER A 387 9.96 -15.69 -25.57
N ILE A 388 9.37 -14.99 -26.54
CA ILE A 388 8.13 -15.36 -27.20
C ILE A 388 8.36 -16.69 -27.91
N SER A 389 8.08 -17.79 -27.20
CA SER A 389 7.96 -19.12 -27.77
C SER A 389 6.48 -19.34 -28.03
N SER A 390 6.07 -19.04 -29.25
CA SER A 390 4.89 -19.57 -29.95
C SER A 390 3.80 -20.26 -29.08
N ALA A 391 2.81 -19.49 -28.64
CA ALA A 391 1.46 -20.01 -28.37
C ALA A 391 0.46 -19.14 -29.13
N GLY A 392 -0.31 -19.78 -30.01
CA GLY A 392 -1.02 -19.15 -31.11
C GLY A 392 -2.15 -18.21 -30.68
N TYR A 393 -2.00 -16.94 -31.02
CA TYR A 393 -3.14 -16.03 -31.12
C TYR A 393 -3.97 -16.38 -32.35
N ARG A 394 -5.23 -16.77 -32.12
CA ARG A 394 -6.25 -16.81 -33.17
C ARG A 394 -6.64 -15.38 -33.51
N ASN A 395 -6.20 -14.92 -34.68
CA ASN A 395 -6.62 -13.64 -35.26
C ASN A 395 -8.13 -13.66 -35.55
N ILE A 396 -8.88 -12.80 -34.87
CA ILE A 396 -10.18 -12.35 -35.36
C ILE A 396 -9.91 -11.23 -36.35
N THR A 397 -10.28 -11.50 -37.59
CA THR A 397 -10.31 -10.58 -38.73
C THR A 397 -11.29 -9.42 -38.47
N SER A 398 -10.82 -8.19 -38.66
CA SER A 398 -11.65 -7.14 -39.25
C SER A 398 -10.80 -6.21 -40.10
N THR A 399 -11.40 -5.81 -41.20
CA THR A 399 -10.81 -5.44 -42.47
C THR A 399 -10.54 -3.93 -42.58
N THR A 400 -9.53 -3.63 -43.40
CA THR A 400 -9.39 -2.42 -44.24
C THR A 400 -9.28 -1.06 -43.53
N PHE A 401 -8.05 -0.54 -43.47
CA PHE A 401 -7.67 0.65 -44.27
C PHE A 401 -6.19 0.55 -44.66
N GLN A 402 -5.95 0.47 -45.97
CA GLN A 402 -4.63 0.51 -46.59
C GLN A 402 -4.11 1.96 -46.60
N ARG A 403 -2.85 2.17 -46.18
CA ARG A 403 -1.90 2.94 -47.00
C ARG A 403 -0.43 2.76 -46.57
N ALA A 404 0.26 2.02 -47.44
CA ALA A 404 1.63 2.19 -47.93
C ALA A 404 2.76 2.57 -46.98
N ALA A 405 3.65 1.58 -46.78
CA ALA A 405 5.00 1.69 -46.27
C ALA A 405 5.95 2.44 -47.22
N LEU A 406 6.93 3.17 -46.65
CA LEU A 406 8.28 3.36 -47.21
C LEU A 406 9.28 3.64 -46.06
N SER A 407 10.24 2.74 -45.89
CA SER A 407 11.54 2.91 -45.21
C SER A 407 12.58 2.10 -46.02
N PRO A 408 13.91 2.31 -45.92
CA PRO A 408 14.70 3.48 -45.51
C PRO A 408 15.83 3.77 -46.57
N PRO A 409 16.92 4.49 -46.24
CA PRO A 409 18.11 3.70 -45.90
C PRO A 409 19.01 4.24 -44.78
N VAL A 410 19.81 3.28 -44.34
CA VAL A 410 20.85 3.23 -43.31
C VAL A 410 21.98 4.23 -43.52
N SER A 411 22.55 4.76 -42.43
CA SER A 411 23.89 5.34 -42.41
C SER A 411 24.59 5.03 -41.10
N ASN A 412 25.72 4.31 -41.21
CA ASN A 412 26.64 3.91 -40.15
C ASN A 412 27.56 5.07 -39.74
N ALA A 413 27.78 5.27 -38.43
CA ALA A 413 28.98 5.90 -37.86
C ALA A 413 29.06 5.62 -36.32
N PRO A 414 30.24 5.61 -35.69
CA PRO A 414 30.62 4.57 -34.73
C PRO A 414 30.55 4.93 -33.23
N LEU A 415 30.54 3.87 -32.42
CA LEU A 415 30.80 3.86 -30.97
C LEU A 415 32.08 4.62 -30.62
N SER A 416 31.99 5.49 -29.61
CA SER A 416 33.15 5.94 -28.83
C SER A 416 32.97 5.53 -27.38
N THR A 417 33.90 4.68 -26.94
CA THR A 417 34.19 4.26 -25.57
C THR A 417 34.85 5.41 -24.80
N ALA A 418 34.34 5.71 -23.61
CA ALA A 418 35.02 6.56 -22.63
C ALA A 418 35.27 5.74 -21.33
N PRO A 419 36.42 5.92 -20.65
CA PRO A 419 36.87 5.08 -19.53
C PRO A 419 36.23 5.47 -18.19
N PRO A 420 36.33 4.62 -17.14
CA PRO A 420 35.75 4.86 -15.83
C PRO A 420 36.75 5.57 -14.91
N ASP A 421 36.46 6.80 -14.51
CA ASP A 421 37.26 7.50 -13.49
C ASP A 421 36.45 7.73 -12.20
N SER A 422 36.98 7.13 -11.14
CA SER A 422 37.01 7.60 -9.74
C SER A 422 35.69 7.87 -8.99
N ALA A 423 35.35 6.89 -8.15
CA ALA A 423 34.55 7.05 -6.95
C ALA A 423 35.34 7.82 -5.87
N ASN A 424 34.74 8.90 -5.35
CA ASN A 424 34.69 9.31 -3.92
C ASN A 424 34.49 10.82 -3.80
N ASN A 425 33.24 11.30 -3.92
CA ASN A 425 32.72 12.46 -3.16
C ASN A 425 31.20 12.76 -3.29
N SER A 426 30.40 11.93 -3.95
CA SER A 426 29.05 12.33 -4.42
C SER A 426 27.87 11.99 -3.49
N SER A 427 28.07 11.69 -2.20
CA SER A 427 26.96 11.27 -1.33
C SER A 427 26.10 12.42 -0.77
N ILE A 428 26.52 13.68 -0.93
CA ILE A 428 25.79 14.86 -0.43
C ILE A 428 25.11 15.66 -1.57
N GLU A 429 25.76 15.79 -2.73
CA GLU A 429 25.20 16.56 -3.86
C GLU A 429 23.97 15.91 -4.51
N ASN A 430 23.80 14.59 -4.37
CA ASN A 430 22.63 13.89 -4.91
C ASN A 430 21.36 14.07 -4.07
N GLN A 431 21.43 14.70 -2.88
CA GLN A 431 20.26 14.90 -2.00
C GLN A 431 19.75 16.34 -1.94
N VAL A 432 20.48 17.32 -2.49
CA VAL A 432 20.09 18.73 -2.50
C VAL A 432 19.45 19.16 -3.82
N CYS A 433 18.54 20.11 -3.77
CA CYS A 433 17.80 20.60 -4.93
C CYS A 433 18.75 21.13 -6.01
N PRO A 434 18.60 20.72 -7.28
CA PRO A 434 19.50 21.14 -8.36
C PRO A 434 19.40 22.62 -8.74
N ILE A 435 18.47 23.37 -8.12
CA ILE A 435 18.23 24.79 -8.38
C ILE A 435 18.91 25.64 -7.32
N CYS A 436 18.61 25.40 -6.04
CA CYS A 436 19.17 26.20 -4.94
C CYS A 436 20.42 25.58 -4.31
N LEU A 437 20.74 24.31 -4.62
CA LEU A 437 21.89 23.55 -4.11
C LEU A 437 22.02 23.54 -2.57
N THR A 438 20.93 23.83 -1.87
CA THR A 438 20.90 24.09 -0.42
C THR A 438 19.84 23.25 0.28
N HIS A 439 18.60 23.33 -0.19
CA HIS A 439 17.48 22.60 0.40
C HIS A 439 17.42 21.14 -0.08
N PRO A 440 16.93 20.20 0.76
CA PRO A 440 16.72 18.82 0.36
C PRO A 440 15.67 18.71 -0.75
N LYS A 441 15.74 17.62 -1.52
CA LYS A 441 14.75 17.29 -2.57
C LYS A 441 13.46 16.75 -1.94
N ASP A 442 12.53 17.64 -1.63
CA ASP A 442 11.22 17.32 -1.03
C ASP A 442 10.03 17.56 -2.00
N MET A 443 10.28 17.73 -3.29
CA MET A 443 9.26 17.83 -4.35
C MET A 443 9.67 17.05 -5.60
N ALA A 444 8.77 16.23 -6.14
CA ALA A 444 8.92 15.51 -7.41
C ALA A 444 7.96 16.02 -8.49
N PHE A 445 8.39 15.98 -9.75
CA PHE A 445 7.55 16.26 -10.92
C PHE A 445 7.00 14.97 -11.54
N GLY A 446 5.94 15.07 -12.35
CA GLY A 446 5.37 13.93 -13.09
C GLY A 446 6.34 13.18 -14.01
N CYS A 447 7.49 13.79 -14.35
CA CYS A 447 8.59 13.13 -15.07
C CYS A 447 9.57 12.34 -14.18
N GLY A 448 9.36 12.32 -12.86
CA GLY A 448 10.19 11.60 -11.87
C GLY A 448 11.38 12.39 -11.31
N HIS A 449 11.70 13.56 -11.86
CA HIS A 449 12.78 14.43 -11.36
C HIS A 449 12.35 15.27 -10.15
N GLN A 450 13.32 15.66 -9.32
CA GLN A 450 13.05 16.27 -8.01
C GLN A 450 13.72 17.64 -7.80
N THR A 451 13.09 18.48 -6.99
CA THR A 451 13.53 19.80 -6.52
C THR A 451 13.12 20.00 -5.05
N CYS A 452 13.45 21.14 -4.43
CA CYS A 452 12.85 21.50 -3.14
C CYS A 452 11.52 22.23 -3.33
N CYS A 453 10.70 22.27 -2.28
CA CYS A 453 9.39 22.93 -2.24
C CYS A 453 9.47 24.45 -2.40
N ASP A 454 10.63 25.06 -2.20
CA ASP A 454 10.82 26.49 -2.44
C ASP A 454 11.06 26.79 -3.92
N CYS A 455 11.74 25.89 -4.64
CA CYS A 455 12.13 26.10 -6.04
C CYS A 455 11.14 25.49 -7.05
N GLY A 456 10.51 24.37 -6.70
CA GLY A 456 9.64 23.60 -7.60
C GLY A 456 8.30 24.23 -7.99
N PRO A 457 7.59 25.00 -7.14
CA PRO A 457 6.23 25.48 -7.44
C PRO A 457 6.12 26.33 -8.71
N ASN A 458 7.11 27.19 -8.96
CA ASN A 458 7.06 28.17 -10.05
C ASN A 458 7.65 27.67 -11.38
N LEU A 459 8.10 26.40 -11.45
CA LEU A 459 8.67 25.84 -12.67
C LEU A 459 7.57 25.34 -13.61
N GLN A 460 7.59 25.80 -14.86
CA GLN A 460 6.70 25.30 -15.92
C GLN A 460 7.30 24.08 -16.65
N THR A 461 8.62 23.99 -16.69
CA THR A 461 9.37 22.91 -17.34
C THR A 461 10.41 22.34 -16.39
N CYS A 462 10.59 21.02 -16.42
CA CYS A 462 11.58 20.34 -15.60
C CYS A 462 13.00 20.80 -15.96
N PRO A 463 13.82 21.26 -15.00
CA PRO A 463 15.17 21.75 -15.27
C PRO A 463 16.13 20.64 -15.73
N ILE A 464 15.77 19.37 -15.52
CA ILE A 464 16.61 18.21 -15.82
C ILE A 464 16.27 17.62 -17.20
N CYS A 465 14.99 17.31 -17.46
CA CYS A 465 14.58 16.67 -18.72
C CYS A 465 13.79 17.58 -19.67
N ARG A 466 13.56 18.85 -19.30
CA ARG A 466 12.84 19.87 -20.09
C ARG A 466 11.38 19.53 -20.44
N SER A 467 10.81 18.48 -19.88
CA SER A 467 9.39 18.15 -20.01
C SER A 467 8.52 19.18 -19.29
N GLU A 468 7.33 19.48 -19.83
CA GLU A 468 6.32 20.30 -19.13
C GLU A 468 5.91 19.66 -17.81
N ILE A 469 5.71 20.49 -16.77
CA ILE A 469 5.36 20.05 -15.42
C ILE A 469 3.85 20.19 -15.23
N HIS A 470 3.12 19.09 -15.42
CA HIS A 470 1.69 19.02 -15.12
C HIS A 470 1.39 18.53 -13.69
N THR A 471 2.30 17.75 -13.11
CA THR A 471 2.12 17.12 -11.79
C THR A 471 3.28 17.50 -10.87
N ARG A 472 2.97 17.91 -9.63
CA ARG A 472 3.93 18.21 -8.56
C ARG A 472 3.52 17.41 -7.32
N ILE A 473 4.46 16.70 -6.72
CA ILE A 473 4.23 15.80 -5.58
C ILE A 473 5.19 16.22 -4.47
N LYS A 474 4.67 16.56 -3.29
CA LYS A 474 5.49 16.81 -2.10
C LYS A 474 5.90 15.48 -1.47
N LEU A 475 7.18 15.35 -1.12
CA LEU A 475 7.77 14.18 -0.48
C LEU A 475 7.95 14.49 1.02
N TYR A 476 7.61 13.55 1.91
CA TYR A 476 7.67 13.72 3.37
C TYR A 476 8.87 13.01 4.01
#